data_AF-A0A7Y5THV4-F1
#
_entry.id   AF-A0A7Y5THV4-F1
#
_cell.length_a   1.000
_cell.length_b   1.000
_cell.length_c   1.000
_cell.angle_alpha   90.00
_cell.angle_beta   90.00
_cell.angle_gamma   90.00
#
_symmetry.space_group_name_H-M   'P 1'
#
loop_
_entity.id
_entity.type
_entity.pdbx_description
1 polymer ?
#
loop_
_entity_poly.entity_id
_entity_poly.type
_entity_poly.pdbx_seq_one_letter_code
_entity_poly.pdbx_strand_id
1 'polypeptide(L)'
;MSEEQKASPSRKRPTTDEFRAFVATGWAPRSTEVTPRAEVADHAARRREAVSAAFPGERLVVPAGGLKVRSNDTDYVFRPHSAFAHLTGLGSDREPDAVLVL
;
A
#
# COMPACT_ATOMS: atom_id res chain seq x y z
N MET A 1 -16.99 9.79 -2.71
CA MET A 1 -17.32 10.84 -1.72
C MET A 1 -17.43 10.14 -0.37
N SER A 2 -16.49 10.36 0.56
CA SER A 2 -16.58 9.78 1.91
C SER A 2 -17.68 10.49 2.68
N GLU A 3 -18.59 9.76 3.32
CA GLU A 3 -19.61 10.33 4.20
C GLU A 3 -18.95 10.98 5.43
N GLU A 4 -19.51 12.11 5.85
CA GLU A 4 -19.03 12.85 7.02
C GLU A 4 -19.34 12.08 8.31
N GLN A 5 -18.30 11.70 9.06
CA GLN A 5 -18.46 10.96 10.32
C GLN A 5 -19.02 11.87 11.42
N LYS A 6 -20.29 11.68 11.78
CA LYS A 6 -20.91 12.35 12.94
C LYS A 6 -20.32 11.83 14.25
N ALA A 7 -19.80 12.75 15.06
CA ALA A 7 -19.33 12.44 16.41
C ALA A 7 -20.50 11.94 17.29
N SER A 8 -20.36 10.71 17.82
CA SER A 8 -21.35 10.13 18.72
C SER A 8 -21.24 10.74 20.13
N PRO A 9 -22.33 11.28 20.72
CA PRO A 9 -22.29 11.93 22.04
C PRO A 9 -21.97 10.96 23.20
N SER A 10 -22.10 9.64 22.98
CA SER A 10 -21.87 8.59 23.97
C SER A 10 -20.44 8.02 23.99
N ARG A 11 -19.57 8.37 23.03
CA ARG A 11 -18.18 7.89 22.96
C ARG A 11 -17.22 9.06 22.83
N LYS A 12 -16.86 9.66 23.97
CA LYS A 12 -15.78 10.65 24.02
C LYS A 12 -14.45 9.93 23.83
N ARG A 13 -13.61 10.40 22.89
CA ARG A 13 -12.23 9.92 22.77
C ARG A 13 -11.45 10.33 24.02
N PRO A 14 -10.79 9.41 24.74
CA PRO A 14 -9.94 9.77 25.86
C PRO A 14 -8.73 10.55 25.34
N THR A 15 -8.49 11.72 25.94
CA THR A 15 -7.40 12.64 25.53
C THR A 15 -6.42 12.92 26.67
N THR A 16 -6.57 12.27 27.83
CA THR A 16 -5.76 12.52 29.03
C THR A 16 -4.33 12.03 28.85
N ASP A 17 -3.42 12.60 29.65
CA ASP A 17 -2.00 12.28 29.57
C ASP A 17 -1.71 10.85 30.06
N GLU A 18 -2.48 10.33 31.03
CA GLU A 18 -2.36 8.96 31.51
C GLU A 18 -2.70 7.95 30.40
N PHE A 19 -3.75 8.23 29.62
CA PHE A 19 -4.12 7.38 28.49
C PHE A 19 -3.01 7.38 27.44
N ARG A 20 -2.47 8.56 27.09
CA ARG A 20 -1.35 8.67 26.13
C ARG A 20 -0.11 7.92 26.61
N ALA A 21 0.26 8.08 27.88
CA ALA A 21 1.39 7.40 28.48
C ALA A 21 1.19 5.88 28.44
N PHE A 22 0.00 5.39 28.78
CA PHE A 22 -0.33 3.97 28.73
C PHE A 22 -0.23 3.40 27.30
N VAL A 23 -0.90 4.02 26.31
CA VAL A 23 -0.89 3.49 24.93
C VAL A 23 0.48 3.59 24.24
N ALA A 24 1.38 4.43 24.75
CA ALA A 24 2.75 4.55 24.25
C ALA A 24 3.70 3.48 24.80
N THR A 25 3.25 2.62 25.71
CA THR A 25 4.07 1.55 26.31
C THR A 25 3.85 0.19 25.62
N GLY A 26 4.75 -0.76 25.83
CA GLY A 26 4.61 -2.14 25.35
C GLY A 26 4.90 -2.36 23.86
N TRP A 27 5.30 -1.32 23.12
CA TRP A 27 5.76 -1.46 21.74
C TRP A 27 7.13 -2.15 21.69
N ALA A 28 7.31 -3.01 20.70
CA ALA A 28 8.62 -3.59 20.42
C ALA A 28 9.65 -2.49 20.09
N PRO A 29 10.95 -2.70 20.37
CA PRO A 29 11.99 -1.78 19.98
C PRO A 29 11.94 -1.51 18.47
N ARG A 30 12.09 -0.23 18.09
CA ARG A 30 12.16 0.14 16.67
C ARG A 30 13.46 -0.39 16.08
N SER A 31 13.36 -1.30 15.11
CA SER A 31 14.54 -1.76 14.37
C SER A 31 15.12 -0.61 13.54
N THR A 32 16.44 -0.48 13.55
CA THR A 32 17.21 0.39 12.65
C THR A 32 17.81 -0.38 11.49
N GLU A 33 17.50 -1.68 11.36
CA GLU A 33 17.99 -2.50 10.27
C GLU A 33 17.42 -2.01 8.95
N VAL A 34 18.31 -1.88 7.97
CA VAL A 34 17.94 -1.49 6.62
C VAL A 34 17.52 -2.74 5.86
N THR A 35 16.34 -2.71 5.25
CA THR A 35 15.87 -3.80 4.41
C THR A 35 16.87 -4.03 3.26
N PRO A 36 17.35 -5.26 3.05
CA PRO A 36 18.25 -5.55 1.94
C PRO A 36 17.55 -5.27 0.60
N ARG A 37 18.35 -4.96 -0.43
CA ARG A 37 17.83 -4.78 -1.79
C ARG A 37 17.14 -6.07 -2.24
N ALA A 38 15.91 -5.95 -2.73
CA ALA A 38 15.17 -7.08 -3.27
C ALA A 38 15.83 -7.61 -4.55
N GLU A 39 15.92 -8.93 -4.71
CA GLU A 39 16.52 -9.58 -5.88
C GLU A 39 15.86 -9.15 -7.21
N VAL A 40 14.55 -8.84 -7.17
CA VAL A 40 13.78 -8.40 -8.34
C VAL A 40 14.10 -6.97 -8.79
N ALA A 41 14.83 -6.18 -8.00
CA ALA A 41 15.00 -4.73 -8.25
C ALA A 41 15.57 -4.42 -9.64
N ASP A 42 16.62 -5.13 -10.06
CA ASP A 42 17.28 -4.91 -11.35
C ASP A 42 16.44 -5.44 -12.52
N HIS A 43 15.62 -6.47 -12.28
CA HIS A 43 14.67 -6.97 -13.27
C HIS A 43 13.53 -5.98 -13.49
N ALA A 44 12.97 -5.43 -12.42
CA ALA A 44 11.89 -4.45 -12.47
C ALA A 44 12.33 -3.18 -13.21
N ALA A 45 13.53 -2.66 -12.92
CA ALA A 45 14.10 -1.51 -13.61
C ALA A 45 14.21 -1.75 -15.14
N ARG A 46 14.88 -2.83 -15.56
CA ARG A 46 15.04 -3.17 -16.98
C ARG A 46 13.72 -3.37 -17.71
N ARG A 47 12.72 -3.98 -17.06
CA ARG A 47 11.39 -4.17 -17.66
C ARG A 47 10.66 -2.85 -17.88
N ARG A 48 10.73 -1.92 -16.93
CA ARG A 48 10.14 -0.57 -17.09
C ARG A 48 10.83 0.19 -18.22
N GLU A 49 12.15 0.15 -18.31
CA GLU A 49 12.90 0.74 -19.43
C GLU A 49 12.47 0.16 -20.79
N ALA A 50 12.37 -1.17 -20.89
CA ALA A 50 11.94 -1.83 -22.12
C ALA A 50 10.51 -1.44 -22.52
N VAL A 51 9.59 -1.35 -21.55
CA VAL A 51 8.22 -0.90 -21.80
C VAL A 51 8.19 0.56 -22.22
N SER A 52 8.86 1.47 -21.51
CA SER A 52 8.91 2.89 -21.89
C SER A 52 9.51 3.11 -23.27
N ALA A 53 10.53 2.34 -23.66
CA ALA A 53 11.12 2.42 -24.99
C ALA A 53 10.16 2.00 -26.12
N ALA A 54 9.17 1.14 -25.83
CA ALA A 54 8.17 0.71 -26.79
C ALA A 54 7.05 1.74 -27.01
N PHE A 55 6.87 2.70 -26.09
CA PHE A 55 5.81 3.70 -26.13
C PHE A 55 6.37 5.12 -25.96
N PRO A 56 7.23 5.59 -26.88
CA PRO A 56 7.86 6.90 -26.76
C PRO A 56 6.84 8.04 -26.82
N GLY A 57 6.91 8.96 -25.86
CA GLY A 57 6.01 10.13 -25.78
C GLY A 57 4.64 9.82 -25.18
N GLU A 58 4.35 8.56 -24.86
CA GLU A 58 3.13 8.17 -24.17
C GLU A 58 3.35 8.04 -22.67
N ARG A 59 2.29 8.35 -21.91
CA ARG A 59 2.25 8.18 -20.46
C ARG A 59 1.52 6.88 -20.15
N LEU A 60 2.24 5.90 -19.62
CA LEU A 60 1.62 4.62 -19.27
C LEU A 60 1.19 4.61 -17.81
N VAL A 61 -0.05 4.24 -17.57
CA VAL A 61 -0.64 4.14 -16.22
C VAL A 61 -0.99 2.68 -15.97
N VAL A 62 -0.28 2.07 -15.03
CA VAL A 62 -0.44 0.65 -14.70
C VAL A 62 -0.94 0.54 -13.25
N PRO A 63 -2.24 0.31 -13.04
CA PRO A 63 -2.80 0.16 -11.69
C PRO A 63 -2.49 -1.22 -11.10
N ALA A 64 -2.27 -1.26 -9.79
CA ALA A 64 -2.19 -2.49 -9.01
C ALA A 64 -3.56 -3.19 -8.90
N GLY A 65 -4.64 -2.43 -8.99
CA GLY A 65 -6.01 -2.88 -8.72
C GLY A 65 -6.39 -2.69 -7.25
N GLY A 66 -7.68 -2.86 -6.96
CA GLY A 66 -8.23 -2.67 -5.62
C GLY A 66 -8.54 -3.98 -4.90
N LEU A 67 -9.06 -3.84 -3.67
CA LEU A 67 -9.63 -4.95 -2.93
C LEU A 67 -10.91 -5.47 -3.61
N LYS A 68 -11.16 -6.76 -3.43
CA LYS A 68 -12.38 -7.42 -3.92
C LYS A 68 -13.17 -7.94 -2.73
N VAL A 69 -14.38 -7.43 -2.58
CA VAL A 69 -15.32 -7.87 -1.55
C VAL A 69 -15.62 -9.36 -1.71
N ARG A 70 -15.45 -10.11 -0.63
CA ARG A 70 -15.88 -11.50 -0.51
C ARG A 70 -17.29 -11.58 0.05
N SER A 71 -17.57 -10.86 1.14
CA SER A 71 -18.90 -10.78 1.76
C SER A 71 -18.95 -9.58 2.70
N ASN A 72 -19.99 -8.75 2.60
CA ASN A 72 -20.18 -7.55 3.43
C ASN A 72 -18.93 -6.65 3.44
N ASP A 73 -18.40 -6.35 4.62
CA ASP A 73 -17.19 -5.57 4.90
C ASP A 73 -15.90 -6.41 4.90
N THR A 74 -15.96 -7.66 4.40
CA THR A 74 -14.81 -8.57 4.32
C THR A 74 -14.35 -8.76 2.88
N ASP A 75 -13.09 -8.41 2.61
CA ASP A 75 -12.42 -8.59 1.32
C ASP A 75 -11.67 -9.93 1.20
N TYR A 76 -11.40 -10.36 -0.03
CA TYR A 76 -10.35 -11.33 -0.30
C TYR A 76 -8.97 -10.73 -0.01
N VAL A 77 -7.98 -11.59 0.26
CA VAL A 77 -6.58 -11.16 0.36
C VAL A 77 -6.18 -10.46 -0.92
N PHE A 78 -5.60 -9.27 -0.78
CA PHE A 78 -5.18 -8.46 -1.91
C PHE A 78 -4.16 -9.20 -2.78
N ARG A 79 -4.39 -9.15 -4.10
CA ARG A 79 -3.47 -9.67 -5.10
C ARG A 79 -3.34 -8.64 -6.23
N PRO A 80 -2.16 -8.02 -6.43
CA PRO A 80 -2.00 -7.00 -7.45
C PRO A 80 -2.12 -7.58 -8.86
N HIS A 81 -2.49 -6.74 -9.83
CA HIS A 81 -2.52 -7.11 -11.25
C HIS A 81 -1.13 -7.59 -11.71
N SER A 82 -1.10 -8.62 -12.58
CA SER A 82 0.15 -9.29 -12.95
C SER A 82 1.14 -8.34 -13.65
N ALA A 83 0.64 -7.42 -14.47
CA ALA A 83 1.49 -6.43 -15.13
C ALA A 83 2.14 -5.48 -14.11
N PHE A 84 1.38 -5.00 -13.13
CA PHE A 84 1.91 -4.15 -12.06
C PHE A 84 2.98 -4.89 -11.26
N ALA A 85 2.70 -6.11 -10.81
CA ALA A 85 3.64 -6.92 -10.06
C ALA A 85 4.93 -7.21 -10.85
N HIS A 86 4.79 -7.50 -12.15
CA HIS A 86 5.92 -7.78 -13.02
C HIS A 86 6.86 -6.57 -13.22
N LEU A 87 6.29 -5.36 -13.36
CA LEU A 87 7.02 -4.12 -13.64
C LEU A 87 7.59 -3.44 -12.40
N THR A 88 6.95 -3.62 -11.25
CA THR A 88 7.37 -3.00 -9.99
C THR A 88 8.19 -3.95 -9.12
N GLY A 89 7.97 -5.26 -9.26
CA GLY A 89 8.47 -6.26 -8.31
C GLY A 89 7.72 -6.25 -6.97
N LEU A 90 6.66 -5.44 -6.84
CA LEU A 90 5.83 -5.35 -5.65
C LEU A 90 4.71 -6.41 -5.70
N GLY A 91 4.47 -7.07 -4.57
CA GLY A 91 3.49 -8.14 -4.45
C GLY A 91 2.28 -7.74 -3.62
N SER A 92 1.69 -8.73 -2.95
CA SER A 92 0.59 -8.55 -1.99
C SER A 92 1.03 -7.86 -0.69
N ASP A 93 2.31 -7.56 -0.54
CA ASP A 93 2.92 -6.85 0.59
C ASP A 93 2.77 -5.31 0.48
N ARG A 94 2.04 -4.82 -0.51
CA ARG A 94 1.85 -3.39 -0.79
C ARG A 94 0.40 -3.03 -1.01
N GLU A 95 0.12 -1.73 -0.90
CA GLU A 95 -1.23 -1.20 -0.78
C GLU A 95 -2.07 -1.39 -2.06
N PRO A 96 -3.36 -1.75 -1.91
CA PRO A 96 -4.33 -1.68 -3.00
C PRO A 96 -4.42 -0.26 -3.54
N ASP A 97 -4.89 -0.14 -4.78
CA ASP A 97 -5.11 1.13 -5.49
C ASP A 97 -3.82 1.93 -5.79
N ALA A 98 -2.65 1.33 -5.57
CA ALA A 98 -1.38 1.87 -6.04
C ALA A 98 -1.31 1.94 -7.57
N VAL A 99 -0.57 2.91 -8.09
CA VAL A 99 -0.43 3.15 -9.53
C VAL A 99 1.04 3.33 -9.88
N LEU A 100 1.53 2.53 -10.83
CA LEU A 100 2.81 2.77 -11.49
C LEU A 100 2.56 3.68 -12.68
N VAL A 101 3.39 4.72 -12.79
CA VAL A 101 3.36 5.66 -13.91
C VAL A 101 4.73 5.65 -14.58
N LEU A 102 4.75 5.42 -15.90
CA LEU A 102 5.94 5.45 -16.76
C LEU A 102 5.86 6.63 -17.74
#